data_AF-X1JKL5-F1
#
_entry.id   AF-X1JKL5-F1
#
_cell.length_a   1.000
_cell.length_b   1.000
_cell.length_c   1.000
_cell.angle_alpha   90.00
_cell.angle_beta   90.00
_cell.angle_gamma   90.00
#
_symmetry.space_group_name_H-M   'P 1'
#
loop_
_entity.id
_entity.type
_entity.pdbx_description
1 polymer ?
#
loop_
_entity_poly.entity_id
_entity_poly.type
_entity_poly.pdbx_seq_one_letter_code
_entity_poly.pdbx_strand_id
1 'polypeptide(L)' 'MDEINDWMWLVKTNKGDFFITVLGKWTQEEAATRVRAIFHVVLKLVIIGMLPRKRSTGPDDMMCTILQQRPQK' A
#
# COMPACT_ATOMS: atom_id res chain seq x y z
N MET A 1 -22.10 -9.79 -2.90
CA MET A 1 -21.11 -8.85 -3.46
C MET A 1 -19.80 -9.29 -2.87
N ASP A 2 -18.90 -9.87 -3.66
CA ASP A 2 -17.68 -10.49 -3.12
C ASP A 2 -16.84 -9.46 -2.38
N GLU A 3 -16.47 -9.76 -1.14
CA GLU A 3 -15.73 -8.87 -0.26
C GLU A 3 -14.32 -8.61 -0.85
N ILE A 4 -14.04 -7.35 -1.18
CA ILE A 4 -12.71 -6.92 -1.61
C ILE A 4 -11.92 -6.56 -0.36
N ASN A 5 -10.84 -7.29 -0.11
CA ASN A 5 -9.94 -7.02 0.99
C ASN A 5 -8.98 -5.86 0.64
N ASP A 6 -8.62 -5.07 1.65
CA ASP A 6 -7.67 -3.95 1.59
C ASP A 6 -6.54 -4.21 2.58
N TRP A 7 -5.31 -4.18 2.09
CA TRP A 7 -4.11 -4.26 2.92
C TRP A 7 -3.20 -3.08 2.61
N MET A 8 -2.57 -2.53 3.64
CA MET A 8 -1.67 -1.40 3.53
C MET A 8 -0.26 -1.78 4.01
N TRP A 9 0.76 -1.48 3.21
CA TRP A 9 2.16 -1.69 3.56
C TRP A 9 2.92 -0.38 3.58
N LEU A 10 3.81 -0.26 4.55
CA LEU A 10 4.79 0.83 4.63
C LEU A 10 6.08 0.38 3.94
N VAL A 11 6.53 1.16 2.95
CA VAL A 11 7.76 0.93 2.21
C VAL A 11 8.72 2.08 2.44
N LYS A 12 9.96 1.73 2.81
CA LYS A 12 11.06 2.66 3.04
C LYS A 12 11.79 2.97 1.75
N THR A 13 12.11 4.24 1.54
CA THR A 13 13.09 4.64 0.52
C THR A 13 14.14 5.57 1.12
N ASN A 14 15.18 5.87 0.34
CA ASN A 14 16.18 6.88 0.70
C ASN A 14 15.68 8.33 0.58
N LYS A 15 14.48 8.55 0.02
CA LYS A 15 13.89 9.89 -0.20
C LYS A 15 12.62 10.14 0.62
N GLY A 16 12.22 9.18 1.45
CA GLY A 16 11.01 9.23 2.25
C GLY A 16 10.22 7.92 2.18
N ASP A 17 9.40 7.70 3.19
CA ASP A 17 8.60 6.48 3.31
C ASP A 17 7.22 6.70 2.67
N PHE A 18 6.66 5.66 2.07
CA PHE A 18 5.34 5.74 1.45
C PHE A 18 4.49 4.52 1.76
N PHE A 19 3.17 4.72 1.73
CA PHE A 19 2.19 3.65 1.91
C PHE A 19 1.72 3.10 0.57
N ILE A 20 1.50 1.80 0.53
CA ILE A 20 0.97 1.07 -0.62
C ILE A 20 -0.28 0.35 -0.17
N THR A 21 -1.38 0.59 -0.87
CA THR A 21 -2.61 -0.17 -0.68
C THR A 21 -2.75 -1.21 -1.80
N VAL A 22 -2.98 -2.46 -1.43
CA VAL A 22 -3.37 -3.51 -2.38
C VAL A 22 -4.83 -3.87 -2.12
N LEU A 23 -5.63 -3.81 -3.18
CA LEU A 23 -7.03 -4.22 -3.18
C LEU A 23 -7.17 -5.51 -3.96
N GLY A 24 -7.88 -6.48 -3.42
CA GLY A 24 -8.19 -7.70 -4.17
C GLY A 24 -8.89 -8.76 -3.35
N LYS A 25 -9.39 -9.79 -4.05
CA LYS A 25 -9.96 -11.00 -3.45
C LYS A 25 -8.85 -12.01 -3.13
N TRP A 26 -7.83 -11.54 -2.41
CA TRP A 26 -6.69 -12.34 -2.01
C TRP A 26 -6.75 -12.63 -0.50
N THR A 27 -5.95 -13.59 -0.05
CA THR A 27 -5.59 -13.66 1.36
C THR A 27 -4.49 -12.64 1.68
N GLN A 28 -4.26 -12.37 2.97
CA GLN A 28 -3.18 -11.50 3.40
C GLN A 28 -1.81 -12.01 2.93
N GLU A 29 -1.59 -13.33 2.96
CA GLU A 29 -0.35 -13.99 2.55
C GLU A 29 -0.10 -13.85 1.05
N GLU A 30 -1.15 -14.03 0.23
CA GLU A 30 -1.08 -13.82 -1.21
C GLU A 30 -0.75 -12.38 -1.56
N ALA A 31 -1.40 -11.43 -0.89
CA ALA A 31 -1.16 -10.02 -1.09
C ALA A 31 0.27 -9.63 -0.65
N ALA A 32 0.72 -10.12 0.50
CA ALA A 32 2.09 -9.93 1.00
C ALA A 32 3.13 -10.52 0.03
N THR A 33 2.86 -11.69 -0.54
CA THR A 33 3.75 -12.32 -1.54
C THR A 33 3.91 -11.44 -2.78
N ARG A 34 2.81 -10.86 -3.28
CA ARG A 34 2.83 -9.94 -4.43
C ARG A 34 3.58 -8.65 -4.13
N VAL A 35 3.32 -8.04 -2.97
CA VAL A 35 4.02 -6.81 -2.54
C VAL A 35 5.51 -7.09 -2.39
N ARG A 36 5.89 -8.22 -1.79
CA ARG A 36 7.30 -8.61 -1.65
C ARG A 36 7.96 -8.84 -3.02
N ALA A 37 7.29 -9.51 -3.95
CA ALA A 37 7.84 -9.73 -5.29
C ALA A 37 8.16 -8.40 -6.00
N ILE A 38 7.28 -7.40 -5.93
CA ILE A 38 7.50 -6.12 -6.61
C ILE A 38 8.49 -5.25 -5.82
N PHE A 39 8.17 -4.94 -4.58
CA PHE A 39 8.89 -3.90 -3.84
C PHE A 39 10.20 -4.39 -3.28
N HIS A 40 10.28 -5.65 -2.83
CA HIS A 40 11.52 -6.19 -2.28
C HIS A 40 12.41 -6.84 -3.35
N VAL A 41 11.86 -7.65 -4.25
CA VAL A 41 12.69 -8.37 -5.24
C VAL A 41 13.04 -7.49 -6.44
N VAL A 42 12.04 -6.86 -7.08
CA VAL A 42 12.28 -6.04 -8.29
C VAL A 42 12.87 -4.67 -7.95
N LEU A 43 12.24 -3.94 -7.03
CA LEU A 43 12.63 -2.56 -6.70
C LEU A 43 13.68 -2.45 -5.59
N LYS A 44 14.02 -3.56 -4.91
CA LYS A 44 15.00 -3.60 -3.81
C LYS A 44 14.72 -2.60 -2.68
N LEU A 45 13.45 -2.33 -2.44
CA LEU A 45 12.97 -1.49 -1.33
C LEU A 45 12.70 -2.33 -0.09
N VAL A 46 12.85 -1.69 1.07
CA VAL A 46 12.60 -2.32 2.36
C VAL A 46 11.13 -2.13 2.73
N ILE A 47 10.43 -3.23 2.94
CA ILE A 47 9.07 -3.22 3.48
C ILE A 47 9.20 -3.21 5.01
N ILE A 48 8.68 -2.16 5.65
CA ILE A 48 8.81 -1.96 7.11
C ILE A 48 7.75 -2.76 7.85
N GLY A 49 6.54 -2.84 7.31
CA GLY A 49 5.45 -3.57 7.95
C GLY A 49 4.12 -3.44 7.24
N MET A 50 3.19 -4.31 7.62
CA MET A 50 1.80 -4.25 7.21
C MET A 50 1.00 -3.52 8.31
N LEU A 51 0.20 -2.55 7.92
CA LEU A 51 -0.72 -1.86 8.81
C LEU A 51 -2.12 -2.42 8.61
N PRO A 52 -2.75 -2.98 9.66
CA PRO A 52 -4.13 -3.43 9.57
C PRO A 52 -5.02 -2.20 9.33
N ARG A 53 -5.78 -2.22 8.23
CA ARG A 53 -6.76 -1.18 7.92
C ARG A 53 -8.16 -1.71 8.21
N LYS A 54 -8.89 -1.03 9.09
CA LYS A 54 -10.34 -1.20 9.22
C LYS A 54 -10.98 -0.09 8.38
N ARG A 55 -11.48 -0.43 7.19
CA ARG A 55 -12.04 0.56 6.27
C ARG A 55 -13.33 1.14 6.82
N SER A 56 -13.44 2.47 6.83
CA SER A 56 -14.72 3.20 6.99
C SER A 56 -15.31 3.60 5.63
N THR A 57 -14.55 3.47 4.55
CA THR A 57 -14.86 3.95 3.19
C THR A 57 -14.50 2.91 2.13
N GLY A 58 -15.31 2.77 1.09
CA GLY A 58 -15.25 1.70 0.09
C GLY A 58 -14.20 1.91 -1.01
N PRO A 59 -14.01 0.95 -1.92
CA PRO A 59 -13.14 1.07 -3.10
C PRO A 59 -13.46 2.31 -3.94
N ASP A 60 -14.74 2.65 -4.03
CA ASP A 60 -15.26 3.77 -4.80
C ASP A 60 -14.99 5.14 -4.17
N ASP A 61 -14.57 5.18 -2.89
CA ASP A 61 -14.21 6.40 -2.16
C ASP A 61 -12.73 6.77 -2.32
N MET A 62 -11.94 6.02 -3.12
CA MET A 62 -10.54 6.33 -3.40
C MET A 62 -10.40 7.54 -4.32
N MET A 63 -10.49 8.74 -3.74
CA MET A 63 -9.86 9.93 -4.31
C MET A 63 -8.34 9.77 -4.17
N CYS A 64 -7.66 9.31 -5.24
CA CYS A 64 -6.20 9.30 -5.37
C CYS A 64 -5.63 10.71 -5.11
N THR A 65 -5.48 11.08 -3.85
CA THR A 65 -4.93 12.37 -3.47
C THR A 65 -3.42 12.23 -3.37
N ILE A 66 -2.73 12.39 -4.49
CA ILE A 66 -1.29 12.62 -4.46
C ILE A 66 -1.10 14.01 -3.84
N LEU A 67 -0.80 14.06 -2.55
CA LEU A 67 -0.39 15.29 -1.88
C LEU A 67 1.03 15.64 -2.34
N GLN A 68 1.14 16.37 -3.45
CA GLN A 68 2.39 17.03 -3.81
C GLN A 68 2.67 18.08 -2.74
N GLN A 69 3.61 17.79 -1.82
CA GLN A 69 4.13 18.82 -0.92
C GLN A 69 4.76 19.90 -1.80
N ARG A 70 4.16 21.11 -1.79
CA ARG A 70 4.79 22.28 -2.38
C ARG A 70 6.10 22.54 -1.64
N PRO A 71 7.22 22.81 -2.33
CA PRO A 71 8.46 23.18 -1.66
C PRO A 71 8.18 24.43 -0.82
N GLN A 72 8.41 24.32 0.50
CA GLN A 72 8.43 25.48 1.39
C GLN A 72 9.60 26.36 0.93
N LYS A 73 9.26 27.58 0.50
CA LYS A 73 10.23 28.67 0.28
C LYS A 73 10.53 29.35 1.61
#